data_AF-A0A659PQU7-F1
#
_entry.id   AF-A0A659PQU7-F1
#
_cell.length_a   1.000
_cell.length_b   1.000
_cell.length_c   1.000
_cell.angle_alpha   90.00
_cell.angle_beta   90.00
_cell.angle_gamma   90.00
#
_symmetry.space_group_name_H-M   'P 1'
#
loop_
_entity.id
_entity.type
_entity.pdbx_description
1 polymer ?
#
loop_
_entity_poly.entity_id
_entity_poly.type
_entity_poly.pdbx_seq_one_letter_code
_entity_poly.pdbx_strand_id
1 'polypeptide(L)'
;WWPEKGKATTDHNPHSHDTWQHLKGLVTHQPSGKRLFIVDAFCGANADTRLSVRFITEVAWQAHFVKNMFIRPTDEELVGFKPDFIVMNGAKCTNPQWKEQGLNSENFVAFNLTERIQLIGGTWYGGEMKKGMFSVMNYLLPLKGIASLHCSASVGEKGAVAGCFG
;
A
#
# COMPACT_ATOMS: atom_id res chain seq x y z
N TRP A 1 -11.59 0.14 -12.08
CA TRP A 1 -12.34 1.36 -12.43
C TRP A 1 -11.35 2.34 -13.03
N TRP A 2 -11.08 2.21 -14.32
CA TRP A 2 -10.03 2.98 -15.00
C TRP A 2 -10.52 4.40 -15.38
N PRO A 3 -9.63 5.40 -15.49
CA PRO A 3 -9.97 6.72 -16.00
C PRO A 3 -10.51 6.63 -17.43
N GLU A 4 -11.65 7.28 -17.68
CA GLU A 4 -12.28 7.34 -19.00
C GLU A 4 -12.62 8.78 -19.36
N LYS A 5 -12.40 9.17 -20.62
CA LYS A 5 -12.75 10.51 -21.10
C LYS A 5 -14.26 10.74 -20.97
N GLY A 6 -14.66 11.85 -20.35
CA GLY A 6 -16.07 12.24 -20.20
C GLY A 6 -16.79 11.65 -18.98
N LYS A 7 -16.09 10.93 -18.10
CA LYS A 7 -16.61 10.48 -16.79
C LYS A 7 -15.92 11.19 -15.64
N ALA A 8 -16.48 11.06 -14.44
CA ALA A 8 -15.83 11.52 -13.22
C ALA A 8 -14.40 10.96 -13.13
N THR A 9 -13.45 11.84 -12.82
CA THR A 9 -12.02 11.54 -12.78
C THR A 9 -11.70 10.52 -11.68
N THR A 10 -10.82 9.57 -11.99
CA THR A 10 -10.26 8.62 -11.02
C THR A 10 -8.74 8.64 -11.14
N ASP A 11 -8.04 8.26 -10.07
CA ASP A 11 -6.58 8.24 -10.04
C ASP A 11 -5.98 6.87 -10.42
N HIS A 12 -6.80 5.92 -10.91
CA HIS A 12 -6.35 4.58 -11.30
C HIS A 12 -5.65 4.60 -12.66
N ASN A 13 -4.58 5.37 -12.83
CA ASN A 13 -3.90 5.46 -14.11
C ASN A 13 -3.22 4.12 -14.47
N PRO A 14 -3.51 3.53 -15.65
CA PRO A 14 -2.90 2.26 -16.05
C PRO A 14 -1.42 2.46 -16.38
N HIS A 15 -0.61 1.43 -16.17
CA HIS A 15 0.78 1.37 -16.60
C HIS A 15 1.06 0.04 -17.31
N SER A 16 2.06 0.03 -18.19
CA SER A 16 2.49 -1.21 -18.86
C SER A 16 3.27 -2.12 -17.91
N HIS A 17 3.46 -3.37 -18.34
CA HIS A 17 4.33 -4.31 -17.63
C HIS A 17 5.81 -3.85 -17.67
N ASP A 18 6.27 -3.30 -18.79
CA ASP A 18 7.64 -2.83 -18.95
C ASP A 18 7.95 -1.65 -18.01
N THR A 19 7.04 -0.68 -17.93
CA THR A 19 7.14 0.43 -16.96
C THR A 19 7.16 -0.11 -15.54
N TRP A 20 6.31 -1.08 -15.22
CA TRP A 20 6.31 -1.72 -13.90
C TRP A 20 7.67 -2.36 -13.56
N GLN A 21 8.24 -3.16 -14.46
CA GLN A 21 9.55 -3.79 -14.21
C GLN A 21 10.66 -2.75 -14.06
N HIS A 22 10.63 -1.68 -14.85
CA HIS A 22 11.57 -0.56 -14.70
C HIS A 22 11.47 0.08 -13.31
N LEU A 23 10.27 0.47 -12.88
CA LEU A 23 10.04 1.06 -11.55
C LEU A 23 10.45 0.11 -10.42
N LYS A 24 10.16 -1.18 -10.57
CA LYS A 24 10.57 -2.22 -9.62
C LYS A 24 12.09 -2.32 -9.53
N GLY A 25 12.79 -2.25 -10.66
CA GLY A 25 14.25 -2.20 -10.73
C GLY A 25 14.84 -1.02 -9.96
N LEU A 26 14.25 0.18 -10.10
CA LEU A 26 14.68 1.37 -9.36
C LEU A 26 14.55 1.17 -7.83
N VAL A 27 13.39 0.68 -7.38
CA VAL A 27 13.10 0.48 -5.95
C VAL A 27 13.86 -0.68 -5.34
N THR A 28 14.25 -1.70 -6.11
CA THR A 28 15.08 -2.81 -5.58
C THR A 28 16.56 -2.46 -5.59
N HIS A 29 17.04 -1.73 -6.59
CA HIS A 29 18.43 -1.31 -6.68
C HIS A 29 18.80 -0.30 -5.58
N GLN A 30 17.94 0.69 -5.33
CA GLN A 30 18.21 1.75 -4.33
C GLN A 30 18.55 1.22 -2.91
N PRO A 31 17.79 0.29 -2.30
CA PRO A 31 18.09 -0.25 -0.98
C PRO A 31 19.10 -1.43 -0.99
N SER A 32 19.51 -1.93 -2.16
CA SER A 32 20.40 -3.10 -2.24
C SER A 32 21.75 -2.82 -1.56
N GLY A 33 22.21 -3.75 -0.71
CA GLY A 33 23.45 -3.60 0.05
C GLY A 33 23.37 -2.67 1.27
N LYS A 34 22.19 -2.14 1.60
CA LYS A 34 21.98 -1.28 2.76
C LYS A 34 21.26 -2.02 3.89
N ARG A 35 21.30 -1.43 5.09
CA ARG A 35 20.45 -1.88 6.20
C ARG A 35 18.98 -1.59 5.89
N LEU A 36 18.15 -2.61 6.03
CA LEU A 36 16.71 -2.51 5.84
C LEU A 36 15.96 -2.71 7.16
N PHE A 37 14.75 -2.15 7.20
CA PHE A 37 13.73 -2.41 8.19
C PHE A 37 12.60 -3.15 7.50
N ILE A 38 12.29 -4.34 8.01
CA ILE A 38 11.17 -5.16 7.54
C ILE A 38 10.15 -5.20 8.66
N VAL A 39 8.90 -4.83 8.35
CA VAL A 39 7.79 -4.86 9.29
C VAL A 39 6.68 -5.71 8.68
N ASP A 40 6.38 -6.81 9.34
CA ASP A 40 5.22 -7.65 9.04
C ASP A 40 4.03 -7.17 9.88
N ALA A 41 2.88 -6.94 9.24
CA ALA A 41 1.68 -6.42 9.89
C ALA A 41 0.40 -6.89 9.21
N PHE A 42 -0.75 -6.71 9.88
CA PHE A 42 -2.05 -7.00 9.31
C PHE A 42 -2.80 -5.72 8.89
N CYS A 43 -3.50 -5.81 7.76
CA CYS A 43 -4.49 -4.83 7.32
C CYS A 43 -5.89 -5.46 7.39
N GLY A 44 -6.69 -5.04 8.38
CA GLY A 44 -7.99 -5.63 8.70
C GLY A 44 -7.94 -6.42 10.02
N ALA A 45 -8.96 -6.24 10.86
CA ALA A 45 -8.99 -6.84 12.20
C ALA A 45 -9.42 -8.31 12.20
N ASN A 46 -10.24 -8.73 11.23
CA ASN A 46 -10.77 -10.08 11.18
C ASN A 46 -9.85 -11.02 10.39
N ALA A 47 -9.52 -12.18 10.95
CA ALA A 47 -8.55 -13.12 10.39
C ALA A 47 -8.95 -13.72 9.02
N ASP A 48 -10.24 -13.80 8.74
CA ASP A 48 -10.81 -14.36 7.50
C ASP A 48 -10.69 -13.43 6.28
N THR A 49 -10.44 -12.15 6.53
CA THR A 49 -10.53 -11.08 5.53
C THR A 49 -9.34 -10.13 5.56
N ARG A 50 -8.48 -10.21 6.59
CA ARG A 50 -7.25 -9.42 6.70
C ARG A 50 -6.24 -9.78 5.61
N LEU A 51 -5.41 -8.80 5.27
CA LEU A 51 -4.19 -9.02 4.49
C LEU A 51 -2.98 -9.07 5.41
N SER A 52 -2.12 -10.05 5.17
CA SER A 52 -0.76 -10.09 5.74
C SER A 52 0.14 -9.21 4.86
N VAL A 53 0.65 -8.10 5.38
CA VAL A 53 1.44 -7.13 4.62
C VAL A 53 2.87 -7.06 5.13
N ARG A 54 3.84 -7.16 4.21
CA ARG A 54 5.26 -6.95 4.50
C ARG A 54 5.72 -5.60 3.98
N PHE A 55 6.14 -4.73 4.87
CA PHE A 55 6.72 -3.43 4.53
C PHE A 55 8.25 -3.51 4.54
N ILE A 56 8.88 -2.97 3.51
CA ILE A 56 10.34 -2.93 3.36
C ILE A 56 10.76 -1.47 3.20
N THR A 57 11.58 -0.97 4.11
CA THR A 57 12.06 0.42 4.10
C THR A 57 13.55 0.49 4.45
N GLU A 58 14.25 1.52 4.01
CA GLU A 58 15.62 1.83 4.46
C GLU A 58 15.66 2.90 5.56
N VAL A 59 14.50 3.46 5.93
CA VAL A 59 14.38 4.58 6.87
C VAL A 59 13.56 4.18 8.09
N ALA A 60 14.12 4.35 9.27
CA ALA A 60 13.54 3.90 10.54
C ALA A 60 12.16 4.50 10.83
N TRP A 61 11.97 5.80 10.56
CA TRP A 61 10.69 6.44 10.83
C TRP A 61 9.56 5.91 9.93
N GLN A 62 9.88 5.47 8.71
CA GLN A 62 8.89 4.85 7.80
C GLN A 62 8.44 3.48 8.35
N ALA A 63 9.37 2.69 8.88
CA ALA A 63 9.05 1.44 9.57
C ALA A 63 8.23 1.69 10.86
N HIS A 64 8.57 2.73 11.62
CA HIS A 64 7.80 3.14 12.79
C HIS A 64 6.37 3.58 12.40
N PHE A 65 6.22 4.33 11.31
CA PHE A 65 4.90 4.74 10.80
C PHE A 65 4.00 3.54 10.56
N VAL A 66 4.47 2.52 9.83
CA VAL A 66 3.63 1.34 9.54
C VAL A 66 3.36 0.49 10.79
N LYS A 67 4.28 0.47 11.76
CA LYS A 67 4.06 -0.18 13.07
C LYS A 67 2.95 0.49 13.91
N ASN A 68 2.70 1.78 13.68
CA ASN A 68 1.61 2.52 14.33
C ASN A 68 0.29 2.38 13.58
N MET A 69 0.34 2.41 12.24
CA MET A 69 -0.86 2.48 11.41
C MET A 69 -1.51 1.12 11.11
N PHE A 70 -0.75 0.02 11.21
CA PHE A 70 -1.22 -1.34 10.94
C PHE A 70 -1.30 -2.18 12.21
N ILE A 71 -2.07 -3.26 12.17
CA ILE A 71 -2.26 -4.14 13.31
C ILE A 71 -0.98 -4.97 13.49
N ARG A 72 -0.42 -4.92 14.69
CA ARG A 72 0.80 -5.64 15.06
C ARG A 72 0.46 -7.11 15.32
N PRO A 73 1.08 -8.06 14.61
CA PRO A 73 0.96 -9.47 14.92
C PRO A 73 1.57 -9.77 16.30
N THR A 74 1.09 -10.82 16.96
CA THR A 74 1.80 -11.39 18.12
C THR A 74 3.06 -12.15 17.68
N ASP A 75 3.94 -12.49 18.62
CA ASP A 75 5.15 -13.28 18.31
C ASP A 75 4.79 -14.64 17.70
N GLU A 76 3.70 -15.26 18.15
CA GLU A 76 3.18 -16.52 17.59
C GLU A 76 2.64 -16.34 16.17
N GLU A 77 1.94 -15.23 15.89
CA GLU A 77 1.45 -14.93 14.54
C GLU A 77 2.58 -14.59 13.55
N LEU A 78 3.73 -14.13 14.05
CA LEU A 78 4.93 -13.94 13.23
C LEU A 78 5.57 -15.27 12.82
N VAL A 79 5.42 -16.32 13.63
CA VAL A 79 5.91 -17.66 13.28
C VAL A 79 5.12 -18.18 12.08
N GLY A 80 5.80 -18.29 10.94
CA GLY A 80 5.17 -18.74 9.69
C GLY A 80 4.34 -17.68 8.98
N PHE A 81 4.52 -16.39 9.31
CA PHE A 81 3.88 -15.28 8.61
C PHE A 81 4.15 -15.34 7.10
N LYS A 82 3.08 -15.33 6.29
CA LYS A 82 3.15 -15.34 4.83
C LYS A 82 2.52 -14.06 4.30
N PRO A 83 3.28 -13.17 3.65
CA PRO A 83 2.74 -11.93 3.12
C PRO A 83 1.81 -12.21 1.94
N ASP A 84 0.60 -11.66 2.00
CA ASP A 84 -0.34 -11.56 0.89
C ASP A 84 0.03 -10.40 -0.02
N PHE A 85 0.64 -9.34 0.52
CA PHE A 85 1.05 -8.15 -0.22
C PHE A 85 2.38 -7.61 0.31
N ILE A 86 3.20 -7.05 -0.57
CA ILE A 86 4.50 -6.45 -0.22
C ILE A 86 4.47 -4.97 -0.56
N VAL A 87 4.94 -4.13 0.34
CA VAL A 87 5.10 -2.68 0.12
C VAL A 87 6.57 -2.33 0.21
N MET A 88 7.15 -1.89 -0.92
CA MET A 88 8.54 -1.48 -0.99
C MET A 88 8.62 0.04 -1.05
N ASN A 89 9.21 0.64 -0.01
CA ASN A 89 9.37 2.08 0.08
C ASN A 89 10.79 2.49 -0.31
N GLY A 90 10.94 2.91 -1.56
CA GLY A 90 12.15 3.48 -2.14
C GLY A 90 12.07 5.00 -2.27
N ALA A 91 11.56 5.73 -1.26
CA ALA A 91 11.42 7.19 -1.31
C ALA A 91 12.68 7.96 -1.74
N LYS A 92 13.87 7.37 -1.59
CA LYS A 92 15.14 7.96 -2.04
C LYS A 92 15.42 7.85 -3.54
N CYS A 93 14.72 7.01 -4.30
CA CYS A 93 14.87 6.93 -5.75
C CYS A 93 13.75 7.69 -6.46
N THR A 94 14.07 8.27 -7.62
CA THR A 94 13.09 8.81 -8.56
C THR A 94 13.24 8.11 -9.92
N ASN A 95 12.26 8.27 -10.80
CA ASN A 95 12.29 7.73 -12.15
C ASN A 95 12.70 8.80 -13.16
N PRO A 96 13.95 8.84 -13.65
CA PRO A 96 14.37 9.84 -14.63
C PRO A 96 13.73 9.68 -16.01
N GLN A 97 13.23 8.49 -16.37
CA GLN A 97 12.59 8.20 -17.67
C GLN A 97 11.09 8.49 -17.69
N TRP A 98 10.54 9.17 -16.67
CA TRP A 98 9.10 9.35 -16.50
C TRP A 98 8.40 9.99 -17.70
N LYS A 99 9.03 10.98 -18.35
CA LYS A 99 8.47 11.67 -19.54
C LYS A 99 8.33 10.72 -20.72
N GLU A 100 9.36 9.92 -20.98
CA GLU A 100 9.40 8.94 -22.08
C GLU A 100 8.38 7.82 -21.86
N GLN A 101 8.12 7.48 -20.60
CA GLN A 101 7.15 6.46 -20.19
C GLN A 101 5.71 6.99 -20.09
N GLY A 102 5.49 8.29 -20.35
CA GLY A 102 4.16 8.92 -20.26
C GLY A 102 3.59 9.01 -18.84
N LEU A 103 4.45 8.99 -17.81
CA LEU A 103 4.05 9.17 -16.42
C LEU A 103 3.90 10.67 -16.09
N ASN A 104 3.29 10.96 -14.94
CA ASN A 104 3.04 12.35 -14.52
C ASN A 104 4.29 13.08 -14.02
N SER A 105 5.19 12.39 -13.32
CA SER A 105 6.42 12.96 -12.77
C SER A 105 7.45 11.88 -12.48
N GLU A 106 8.62 12.28 -11.99
CA GLU A 106 9.67 11.36 -11.53
C GLU A 106 9.27 10.55 -10.29
N ASN A 107 8.24 10.99 -9.57
CA ASN A 107 7.71 10.32 -8.39
C ASN A 107 6.65 9.29 -8.82
N PHE A 108 6.54 8.19 -8.08
CA PHE A 108 5.56 7.16 -8.40
C PHE A 108 5.05 6.43 -7.17
N VAL A 109 3.76 6.08 -7.22
CA VAL A 109 3.12 5.12 -6.32
C VAL A 109 2.41 4.13 -7.24
N ALA A 110 3.01 2.95 -7.42
CA ALA A 110 2.57 1.96 -8.40
C ALA A 110 2.11 0.68 -7.71
N PHE A 111 1.10 0.01 -8.29
CA PHE A 111 0.53 -1.22 -7.76
C PHE A 111 0.49 -2.29 -8.84
N ASN A 112 0.94 -3.49 -8.50
CA ASN A 112 0.75 -4.67 -9.34
C ASN A 112 0.00 -5.73 -8.55
N LEU A 113 -1.25 -6.00 -8.92
CA LEU A 113 -2.10 -6.97 -8.23
C LEU A 113 -1.76 -8.43 -8.57
N THR A 114 -1.09 -8.68 -9.71
CA THR A 114 -0.60 -10.01 -10.08
C THR A 114 0.59 -10.41 -9.20
N GLU A 115 1.56 -9.51 -9.06
CA GLU A 115 2.71 -9.71 -8.17
C GLU A 115 2.38 -9.45 -6.70
N ARG A 116 1.27 -8.75 -6.43
CA ARG A 116 0.83 -8.29 -5.11
C ARG A 116 1.86 -7.38 -4.43
N ILE A 117 2.34 -6.38 -5.17
CA ILE A 117 3.36 -5.44 -4.73
C ILE A 117 2.91 -3.99 -4.93
N GLN A 118 3.20 -3.14 -3.94
CA GLN A 118 3.18 -1.68 -4.05
C GLN A 118 4.61 -1.16 -4.06
N LEU A 119 4.91 -0.25 -4.97
CA LEU A 119 6.18 0.47 -5.06
C LEU A 119 5.95 1.96 -4.77
N ILE A 120 6.81 2.55 -3.94
CA ILE A 120 6.80 3.98 -3.64
C ILE A 120 8.19 4.54 -3.97
N GLY A 121 8.23 5.58 -4.81
CA GLY A 121 9.46 6.28 -5.21
C GLY A 121 9.30 7.80 -5.15
N GLY A 122 10.33 8.48 -4.68
CA GLY A 122 10.49 9.94 -4.63
C GLY A 122 9.67 10.63 -3.52
N THR A 123 8.45 10.21 -3.27
CA THR A 123 7.61 10.74 -2.19
C THR A 123 7.99 10.16 -0.83
N TRP A 124 8.14 11.04 0.16
CA TRP A 124 8.39 10.70 1.56
C TRP A 124 7.13 10.70 2.41
N TYR A 125 5.96 10.89 1.81
CA TYR A 125 4.72 10.98 2.57
C TYR A 125 4.28 9.60 3.10
N GLY A 126 4.29 9.41 4.41
CA GLY A 126 3.93 8.13 5.04
C GLY A 126 2.51 7.65 4.70
N GLY A 127 1.60 8.59 4.42
CA GLY A 127 0.23 8.30 4.02
C GLY A 127 0.11 7.38 2.80
N GLU A 128 1.11 7.36 1.89
CA GLU A 128 1.11 6.48 0.71
C GLU A 128 1.12 4.99 1.07
N MET A 129 1.83 4.61 2.15
CA MET A 129 1.85 3.22 2.64
C MET A 129 0.49 2.81 3.22
N LYS A 130 -0.18 3.72 3.94
CA LYS A 130 -1.50 3.48 4.54
C LYS A 130 -2.60 3.44 3.47
N LYS A 131 -2.67 4.50 2.65
CA LYS A 131 -3.72 4.67 1.65
C LYS A 131 -3.58 3.66 0.51
N GLY A 132 -2.36 3.25 0.16
CA GLY A 132 -2.16 2.17 -0.80
C GLY A 132 -2.83 0.86 -0.39
N MET A 133 -2.60 0.40 0.85
CA MET A 133 -3.28 -0.80 1.35
C MET A 133 -4.79 -0.61 1.50
N PHE A 134 -5.25 0.59 1.86
CA PHE A 134 -6.68 0.90 1.86
C PHE A 134 -7.30 0.77 0.46
N SER A 135 -6.60 1.20 -0.60
CA SER A 135 -7.06 1.01 -1.99
C SER A 135 -7.12 -0.47 -2.37
N VAL A 136 -6.17 -1.30 -1.93
CA VAL A 136 -6.21 -2.76 -2.12
C VAL A 136 -7.43 -3.37 -1.41
N MET A 137 -7.74 -2.95 -0.18
CA MET A 137 -8.93 -3.41 0.55
C MET A 137 -10.23 -2.98 -0.14
N ASN A 138 -10.28 -1.75 -0.68
CA ASN A 138 -11.40 -1.25 -1.48
C ASN A 138 -11.61 -2.05 -2.78
N TYR A 139 -10.58 -2.70 -3.30
CA TYR A 139 -10.72 -3.61 -4.43
C TYR A 139 -11.21 -4.99 -3.99
N LEU A 140 -10.61 -5.59 -2.95
CA LEU A 140 -10.84 -6.99 -2.59
C LEU A 140 -12.13 -7.24 -1.79
N LEU A 141 -12.45 -6.38 -0.83
CA LEU A 141 -13.59 -6.63 0.07
C LEU A 141 -14.96 -6.53 -0.62
N PRO A 142 -15.23 -5.52 -1.47
CA PRO A 142 -16.52 -5.43 -2.15
C PRO A 142 -16.80 -6.60 -3.08
N LEU A 143 -15.76 -7.21 -3.67
CA LEU A 143 -15.89 -8.44 -4.47
C LEU A 143 -16.38 -9.65 -3.66
N LYS A 144 -16.24 -9.60 -2.33
CA LYS A 144 -16.77 -10.60 -1.40
C LYS A 144 -18.08 -10.17 -0.72
N GLY A 145 -18.70 -9.07 -1.18
CA GLY A 145 -19.90 -8.51 -0.56
C GLY A 145 -19.66 -7.80 0.77
N ILE A 146 -18.41 -7.47 1.10
CA ILE A 146 -18.04 -6.76 2.33
C ILE A 146 -17.81 -5.28 2.00
N ALA A 147 -18.48 -4.38 2.71
CA ALA A 147 -18.29 -2.95 2.54
C ALA A 147 -16.88 -2.52 3.02
N SER A 148 -16.16 -1.79 2.16
CA SER A 148 -14.89 -1.13 2.52
C SER A 148 -15.12 0.37 2.51
N LEU A 149 -14.95 1.01 3.67
CA LEU A 149 -15.47 2.36 3.93
C LEU A 149 -14.36 3.31 4.34
N HIS A 150 -14.35 4.52 3.76
CA HIS A 150 -13.54 5.62 4.27
C HIS A 150 -14.34 6.39 5.33
N CYS A 151 -14.36 5.84 6.54
CA CYS A 151 -15.06 6.44 7.66
C CYS A 151 -14.28 6.23 8.97
N SER A 152 -14.56 7.09 9.95
CA SER A 152 -14.30 6.74 11.35
C SER A 152 -15.47 5.93 11.91
N ALA A 153 -15.22 5.16 12.96
CA ALA A 153 -16.26 4.41 13.66
C ALA A 153 -16.07 4.53 15.17
N SER A 154 -17.18 4.58 15.91
CA SER A 154 -17.19 4.61 17.38
C SER A 154 -18.37 3.81 17.91
N VAL A 155 -18.30 3.41 19.19
CA VAL A 155 -19.35 2.65 19.86
C VAL A 155 -19.71 3.34 21.18
N GLY A 156 -21.00 3.55 21.41
CA GLY A 156 -21.51 4.08 22.69
C GLY A 156 -21.54 2.99 23.77
N GLU A 157 -21.67 3.38 25.04
CA GLU A 157 -21.66 2.44 26.19
C GLU A 157 -22.71 1.31 26.08
N LYS A 158 -23.83 1.57 25.39
CA LYS A 158 -24.91 0.60 25.16
C LYS A 158 -24.72 -0.24 23.88
N GLY A 159 -23.55 -0.20 23.25
CA GLY A 159 -23.21 -0.98 22.06
C GLY A 159 -23.69 -0.41 20.72
N ALA A 160 -24.29 0.78 20.70
CA ALA A 160 -24.70 1.44 19.45
C ALA A 160 -23.48 1.93 18.66
N VAL A 161 -23.36 1.51 17.41
CA VAL A 161 -22.23 1.84 16.52
C VAL A 161 -22.62 3.00 15.60
N ALA A 162 -21.73 3.99 15.46
CA ALA A 162 -21.85 5.09 14.52
C ALA A 162 -20.64 5.15 13.58
N GLY A 163 -20.90 5.38 12.28
CA GLY A 163 -19.87 5.60 11.26
C GLY A 163 -19.97 7.02 10.69
N CYS A 164 -18.84 7.72 10.59
CA CYS A 164 -18.78 9.09 10.06
C CYS A 164 -17.87 9.14 8.83
N PHE A 165 -18.44 9.47 7.66
CA PHE A 165 -17.73 9.58 6.38
C PHE A 165 -17.15 10.99 6.17
N GLY A 166 -16.04 11.08 5.44
CA GLY A 166 -15.36 12.34 5.08
C GLY A 166 -14.11 12.16 4.23
#